data_AF-A0A3P0PF26-F1
#
_entry.id   AF-A0A3P0PF26-F1
#
_cell.length_a   1.000
_cell.length_b   1.000
_cell.length_c   1.000
_cell.angle_alpha   90.00
_cell.angle_beta   90.00
_cell.angle_gamma   90.00
#
_symmetry.space_group_name_H-M   'P 1'
#
loop_
_entity.id
_entity.type
_entity.pdbx_description
1 polymer ?
#
loop_
_entity_poly.entity_id
_entity_poly.type
_entity_poly.pdbx_seq_one_letter_code
_entity_poly.pdbx_strand_id
1 'polypeptide(L)' 'MSRRAEFRNEVKTRLRDRVYDALQFYKQLHGIDSDSAALNRIAEVALFGVVGTLPVQLAGVSADVGQTGPQVNA' A
#
# COMPACT_ATOMS: atom_id res chain seq x y z
N MET A 1 15.25 32.26 1.03
CA MET A 1 14.85 31.15 0.14
C MET A 1 13.79 30.34 0.85
N SER A 2 12.54 30.36 0.37
CA SER A 2 11.46 29.58 0.97
C SER A 2 11.79 28.08 0.84
N ARG A 3 11.71 27.35 1.95
CA ARG A 3 11.89 25.89 2.03
C ARG A 3 10.81 25.26 1.13
N ARG A 4 11.10 25.14 -0.17
CA ARG A 4 10.23 24.46 -1.14
C ARG A 4 9.87 23.12 -0.53
N ALA A 5 8.57 22.87 -0.37
CA ALA A 5 8.04 21.69 0.30
C ALA A 5 8.77 20.44 -0.21
N GLU A 6 9.53 19.81 0.68
CA GLU A 6 10.47 18.72 0.40
C GLU A 6 9.79 17.54 -0.32
N PHE A 7 8.47 17.45 -0.17
CA PHE A 7 7.63 16.38 -0.66
C PHE A 7 6.68 16.78 -1.80
N ARG A 8 6.95 17.90 -2.49
CA ARG A 8 6.13 18.30 -3.64
C ARG A 8 6.31 17.29 -4.78
N ASN A 9 5.21 16.66 -5.20
CA ASN A 9 5.13 15.67 -6.28
C ASN A 9 5.73 14.28 -5.98
N GLU A 10 5.90 13.89 -4.72
CA GLU A 10 6.43 12.55 -4.41
C GLU A 10 5.63 11.42 -5.06
N VAL A 11 4.30 11.55 -5.13
CA VAL A 11 3.46 10.52 -5.74
C VAL A 11 3.84 10.32 -7.22
N LYS A 12 4.03 11.41 -7.97
CA LYS A 12 4.44 11.35 -9.38
C LYS A 12 5.85 10.80 -9.56
N THR A 13 6.79 11.14 -8.67
CA THR A 13 8.19 10.75 -8.83
C THR A 13 8.50 9.35 -8.29
N ARG A 14 7.67 8.81 -7.40
CA ARG A 14 7.86 7.49 -6.77
C ARG A 14 7.06 6.38 -7.44
N LEU A 15 5.93 6.70 -8.07
CA LEU A 15 5.14 5.72 -8.80
C LEU A 15 5.74 5.45 -10.17
N ARG A 16 5.62 4.19 -10.61
CA ARG A 16 5.87 3.83 -12.01
C ARG A 16 4.87 4.55 -12.90
N ASP A 17 5.28 5.02 -14.07
CA ASP A 17 4.45 5.82 -14.98
C ASP A 17 3.07 5.20 -15.22
N ARG A 18 3.02 3.90 -15.56
CA ARG A 18 1.76 3.17 -15.76
C ARG A 18 0.80 3.23 -14.56
N VAL A 19 1.35 3.26 -13.34
CA VAL A 19 0.57 3.31 -12.10
C VAL A 19 0.10 4.73 -11.83
N TYR A 20 0.94 5.72 -12.13
CA TYR A 20 0.56 7.12 -12.03
C TYR A 20 -0.55 7.47 -13.01
N ASP A 21 -0.50 6.98 -14.25
CA ASP A 21 -1.56 7.19 -15.24
C ASP A 21 -2.89 6.57 -14.80
N ALA A 22 -2.85 5.34 -14.28
CA ALA A 22 -4.02 4.69 -13.70
C ALA A 22 -4.59 5.47 -12.50
N LEU A 23 -3.73 6.06 -11.66
CA LEU A 23 -4.13 6.92 -10.55
C LEU A 23 -4.83 8.20 -11.06
N GLN A 24 -4.33 8.83 -12.13
CA GLN A 24 -4.97 10.01 -12.72
C GLN A 24 -6.35 9.66 -13.30
N PHE A 25 -6.47 8.51 -13.98
CA PHE A 25 -7.78 8.04 -14.47
C PHE A 25 -8.76 7.77 -13.31
N TYR A 26 -8.28 7.09 -12.26
CA TYR A 26 -9.07 6.83 -11.05
C TYR A 26 -9.58 8.13 -10.41
N LYS A 27 -8.73 9.15 -10.31
CA LYS A 27 -9.11 10.48 -9.82
C LYS A 27 -10.22 11.10 -10.64
N GLN A 28 -10.10 11.09 -11.97
CA GLN A 28 -11.10 11.64 -12.87
C GLN A 28 -12.44 10.90 -12.74
N LEU A 29 -12.40 9.57 -12.72
CA LEU A 29 -13.58 8.72 -12.60
C LEU A 29 -14.38 9.00 -11.31
N HIS A 30 -13.67 9.28 -10.21
CA HIS A 30 -14.28 9.46 -8.89
C HIS A 30 -14.36 10.92 -8.44
N GLY A 31 -13.99 11.89 -9.29
CA GLY A 31 -13.99 13.32 -8.95
C GLY A 31 -13.07 13.67 -7.77
N ILE A 32 -11.87 13.08 -7.70
CA ILE A 32 -10.92 13.30 -6.61
C ILE A 32 -9.81 14.26 -7.08
N ASP A 33 -9.66 15.38 -6.37
CA ASP A 33 -8.72 16.43 -6.79
C ASP A 33 -7.26 16.17 -6.37
N SER A 34 -7.04 15.47 -5.25
CA SER A 34 -5.72 15.24 -4.66
C SER A 34 -5.24 13.80 -4.81
N ASP A 35 -3.96 13.63 -5.15
CA ASP A 35 -3.30 12.32 -5.20
C ASP A 35 -3.33 11.63 -3.83
N SER A 36 -3.15 12.38 -2.73
CA SER A 36 -3.20 11.82 -1.37
C SER A 36 -4.58 11.30 -1.01
N ALA A 37 -5.64 12.00 -1.41
CA ALA A 37 -7.01 11.56 -1.17
C ALA A 37 -7.33 10.28 -1.97
N ALA A 38 -6.88 10.22 -3.23
CA ALA A 38 -7.03 9.04 -4.06
C ALA A 38 -6.26 7.84 -3.49
N LEU A 39 -5.02 8.05 -3.06
CA LEU A 39 -4.21 7.01 -2.42
C LEU A 39 -4.78 6.53 -1.09
N ASN A 40 -5.33 7.42 -0.25
CA ASN A 40 -5.98 7.01 0.99
C ASN A 40 -7.15 6.06 0.70
N ARG A 41 -8.00 6.40 -0.28
CA ARG A 41 -9.14 5.56 -0.66
C ARG A 41 -8.68 4.21 -1.24
N ILE A 42 -7.64 4.20 -2.07
CA ILE A 42 -7.06 2.96 -2.60
C ILE A 42 -6.48 2.11 -1.46
N ALA A 43 -5.80 2.73 -0.50
CA ALA A 43 -5.25 2.06 0.66
C ALA A 43 -6.34 1.44 1.53
N GLU A 44 -7.45 2.15 1.79
CA GLU A 44 -8.60 1.60 2.52
C GLU A 44 -9.16 0.35 1.83
N VAL A 45 -9.36 0.39 0.51
CA VAL A 45 -9.85 -0.76 -0.26
C VAL A 45 -8.86 -1.92 -0.21
N ALA A 46 -7.56 -1.65 -0.38
CA ALA A 46 -6.55 -2.70 -0.36
C ALA A 46 -6.40 -3.32 1.05
N LEU A 47 -6.34 -2.50 2.10
CA LEU A 47 -6.08 -2.94 3.47
C LEU A 47 -7.29 -3.63 4.08
N PHE A 48 -8.50 -3.09 3.89
CA PHE A 48 -9.70 -3.64 4.54
C PHE A 48 -10.56 -4.49 3.61
N GLY A 49 -10.51 -4.25 2.30
CA GLY A 49 -11.24 -5.06 1.31
C GLY A 49 -10.48 -6.31 0.87
N VAL A 50 -9.15 -6.22 0.71
CA VAL A 50 -8.32 -7.35 0.24
C VAL A 50 -7.57 -8.00 1.40
N VAL A 51 -6.72 -7.26 2.10
CA VAL A 51 -5.92 -7.82 3.19
C VAL A 51 -6.82 -8.23 4.37
N GLY A 52 -7.80 -7.41 4.72
CA GLY A 52 -8.76 -7.69 5.78
C GLY A 52 -9.65 -8.90 5.54
N THR A 53 -9.74 -9.40 4.30
CA THR A 53 -10.50 -10.61 3.96
C THR A 53 -9.62 -11.86 3.86
N LEU A 54 -8.30 -11.73 4.04
CA LEU A 54 -7.40 -12.87 4.12
C LEU A 54 -7.57 -13.60 5.47
N PRO A 55 -7.49 -14.95 5.49
CA PRO A 55 -7.43 -15.70 6.74
C PRO A 55 -6.31 -15.18 7.65
N VAL A 56 -6.60 -15.05 8.95
CA VAL A 56 -5.70 -14.49 9.99
C VAL A 56 -4.29 -15.10 9.97
N GLN A 57 -4.16 -16.34 9.50
CA GLN A 57 -2.88 -17.04 9.33
C GLN A 57 -1.91 -16.38 8.33
N LEU A 58 -2.37 -15.46 7.48
CA LEU A 58 -1.53 -14.74 6.51
C LEU A 58 -1.20 -13.30 6.95
N ALA A 59 -2.09 -12.67 7.75
CA ALA A 59 -1.93 -11.28 8.19
C ALA A 59 -1.01 -11.13 9.42
N GLY A 60 -0.76 -12.22 10.15
CA GLY A 60 0.07 -12.24 11.37
C GLY A 60 1.47 -12.84 11.20
N VAL A 61 1.85 -13.33 10.03
CA VAL A 61 3.17 -13.95 9.82
C VAL A 61 4.18 -12.89 9.39
N SER A 62 4.63 -12.10 10.36
CA SER A 62 6.02 -11.64 10.32
C SER A 62 6.88 -12.89 10.42
N ALA A 63 7.63 -13.20 9.37
CA ALA A 63 8.57 -14.30 9.34
C ALA A 63 9.73 -14.05 10.32
N ASP A 64 9.51 -14.32 11.61
CA ASP A 64 10.56 -14.69 12.56
C ASP A 64 9.95 -15.25 13.87
N VAL A 65 9.53 -16.51 13.86
CA VAL A 65 9.53 -17.38 15.06
C VAL A 65 9.82 -18.80 14.58
N GLY A 66 10.87 -19.38 15.15
CA GLY A 66 11.54 -20.58 14.69
C GLY A 66 10.72 -21.87 14.76
N GLN A 67 11.32 -22.90 14.16
CA GLN A 67 10.90 -24.29 14.22
C GLN A 67 10.40 -24.68 15.61
N THR A 68 9.09 -24.89 15.75
CA THR A 68 8.51 -25.72 16.80
C THR A 68 7.92 -26.97 16.15
N GLY A 69 8.80 -27.81 15.60
CA GLY A 69 8.55 -29.22 15.38
C GLY A 69 9.31 -30.02 16.44
N PRO A 70 8.83 -31.19 16.88
CA PRO A 70 9.54 -31.99 17.87
C PRO A 70 10.93 -32.35 17.35
N GLN A 71 11.93 -32.22 18.22
CA GLN A 71 13.30 -32.66 17.94
C GLN A 71 13.28 -34.16 17.64
N VAL A 72 13.49 -34.53 16.38
CA VAL A 72 13.72 -35.91 16.00
C VAL A 72 15.14 -36.27 16.43
N ASN A 73 15.27 -37.10 17.46
CA ASN A 73 16.54 -37.76 17.77
C ASN A 73 16.78 -38.81 16.67
N ALA A 74 17.84 -38.61 15.89
CA ALA A 74 18.42 -39.65 15.05
C ALA A 74 19.24 -40.63 15.91
#